data_AF-A0A3M0IRT9-F1
#
_entry.id   AF-A0A3M0IRT9-F1
#
_cell.length_a   1.000
_cell.length_b   1.000
_cell.length_c   1.000
_cell.angle_alpha   90.00
_cell.angle_beta   90.00
_cell.angle_gamma   90.00
#
_symmetry.space_group_name_H-M   'P 1'
#
loop_
_entity.id
_entity.type
_entity.pdbx_description
1 polymer ?
#
loop_
_entity_poly.entity_id
_entity_poly.type
_entity_poly.pdbx_seq_one_letter_code
_entity_poly.pdbx_strand_id
1 'polypeptide(L)'
;MQYTRNQLPQEWKHSPTICHGLIQAALEKREAPEHLQYIDDIIVWENTAMEVFEKGEKIIQILLEASFAIKQSKVKGPVREIQFLGVK
;
A
#
# COMPACT_ATOMS: atom_id res chain seq x y z
N MET A 1 -2.72 6.53 -36.54
CA MET A 1 -2.67 5.26 -35.77
C MET A 1 -3.27 5.52 -34.40
N GLN A 2 -4.07 4.60 -33.85
CA GLN A 2 -4.66 4.69 -32.50
C GLN A 2 -3.94 3.69 -31.59
N TYR A 3 -3.69 4.06 -30.34
CA TYR A 3 -3.04 3.21 -29.33
C TYR A 3 -3.97 3.05 -28.12
N THR A 4 -4.06 1.83 -27.59
CA THR A 4 -4.81 1.49 -26.37
C THR A 4 -3.84 1.12 -25.25
N ARG A 5 -4.17 1.45 -24.00
CA ARG A 5 -3.33 1.17 -22.83
C ARG A 5 -3.81 -0.10 -22.11
N ASN A 6 -2.90 -1.02 -21.82
CA ASN A 6 -3.19 -2.28 -21.10
C ASN A 6 -3.07 -2.17 -19.57
N GLN A 7 -2.74 -0.98 -19.06
CA GLN A 7 -2.60 -0.68 -17.63
C GLN A 7 -3.43 0.54 -17.29
N LEU A 8 -3.83 0.66 -16.02
CA LEU A 8 -4.56 1.80 -15.51
C LEU A 8 -3.82 3.12 -15.85
N PRO A 9 -4.44 4.03 -16.62
CA PRO A 9 -3.82 5.28 -16.96
C PRO A 9 -3.76 6.19 -15.73
N GLN A 10 -2.59 6.78 -15.46
CA GLN A 10 -2.39 7.65 -14.30
C GLN A 10 -3.35 8.85 -14.27
N GLU A 11 -3.69 9.40 -15.44
CA GLU A 11 -4.54 10.59 -15.58
C GLU A 11 -6.05 10.28 -15.68
N TRP A 12 -6.43 9.01 -15.55
CA TRP A 12 -7.84 8.66 -15.56
C TRP A 12 -8.45 8.91 -14.17
N LYS A 13 -9.51 9.73 -14.12
CA LYS A 13 -10.14 10.24 -12.90
C LYS A 13 -10.47 9.15 -11.87
N HIS A 14 -10.83 7.96 -12.34
CA HIS A 14 -11.23 6.84 -11.47
C HIS A 14 -10.06 5.91 -11.11
N SER A 15 -8.87 6.10 -11.70
CA SER A 15 -7.71 5.26 -11.42
C SER A 15 -7.33 5.21 -9.94
N PRO A 16 -7.30 6.34 -9.20
CA PRO A 16 -6.93 6.29 -7.78
C PRO A 16 -7.93 5.47 -6.96
N THR A 17 -9.23 5.67 -7.18
CA THR A 17 -10.29 4.93 -6.48
C THR A 17 -10.29 3.44 -6.82
N ILE A 18 -10.01 3.09 -8.08
CA ILE A 18 -9.91 1.68 -8.50
C ILE A 18 -8.68 1.03 -7.87
N CYS A 19 -7.52 1.69 -7.90
CA CYS A 19 -6.31 1.18 -7.25
C CYS A 19 -6.55 0.95 -5.75
N HIS A 20 -7.17 1.92 -5.08
CA HIS A 20 -7.53 1.83 -3.66
C HIS A 20 -8.36 0.58 -3.37
N GLY A 21 -9.45 0.36 -4.12
CA GLY A 21 -10.31 -0.80 -3.94
C GLY A 21 -9.63 -2.14 -4.25
N LEU A 22 -8.74 -2.18 -5.24
CA LEU A 22 -7.98 -3.39 -5.57
C LEU A 22 -6.99 -3.76 -4.46
N ILE A 23 -6.28 -2.77 -3.91
CA ILE A 23 -5.36 -2.98 -2.78
C ILE A 23 -6.14 -3.42 -1.54
N GLN A 24 -7.26 -2.76 -1.23
CA GLN A 24 -8.11 -3.12 -0.10
C GLN A 24 -8.59 -4.58 -0.20
N ALA A 25 -9.11 -4.97 -1.37
CA ALA A 25 -9.57 -6.35 -1.59
C ALA A 25 -8.45 -7.39 -1.46
N ALA A 26 -7.22 -7.06 -1.88
CA ALA A 26 -6.07 -7.94 -1.72
C ALA A 26 -5.68 -8.12 -0.24
N LEU A 27 -5.73 -7.04 0.54
CA LEU A 27 -5.42 -7.03 1.97
C LEU A 27 -6.50 -7.77 2.78
N GLU A 28 -7.78 -7.53 2.51
CA GLU A 28 -8.89 -8.21 3.18
C GLU A 28 -8.91 -9.72 2.89
N LYS A 29 -8.71 -10.12 1.64
CA LYS A 29 -8.74 -11.53 1.23
C LYS A 29 -7.62 -12.36 1.85
N ARG A 30 -6.51 -11.74 2.24
CA ARG A 30 -5.34 -12.42 2.82
C ARG A 30 -5.10 -12.06 4.28
N GLU A 31 -6.15 -11.64 4.98
CA GLU A 31 -6.15 -11.38 6.42
C GLU A 31 -4.99 -10.49 6.84
N ALA A 32 -4.81 -9.38 6.12
CA ALA A 32 -3.76 -8.41 6.44
C ALA A 32 -3.90 -7.92 7.89
N PRO A 33 -2.77 -7.70 8.59
CA PRO A 33 -2.80 -7.12 9.93
C PRO A 33 -3.41 -5.71 9.90
N GLU A 34 -3.82 -5.22 11.07
CA GLU A 34 -4.37 -3.86 11.20
C GLU A 34 -3.45 -2.81 10.57
N HIS A 35 -4.04 -2.01 9.68
CA HIS A 35 -3.36 -1.01 8.86
C HIS A 35 -4.34 0.10 8.48
N LEU A 36 -3.81 1.23 8.01
CA LEU A 36 -4.59 2.32 7.45
C LEU A 36 -4.10 2.54 6.02
N GLN A 37 -5.05 2.48 5.09
CA GLN A 37 -4.80 2.65 3.68
C GLN A 37 -5.38 3.97 3.20
N TYR A 38 -4.60 4.73 2.43
CA TYR A 38 -5.05 5.89 1.68
C TYR A 38 -4.57 5.78 0.23
N ILE A 39 -5.48 5.52 -0.71
CA ILE A 39 -5.16 5.30 -2.12
C ILE A 39 -4.09 4.20 -2.29
N ASP A 40 -2.82 4.57 -2.48
CA ASP A 40 -1.65 3.71 -2.63
C ASP A 40 -0.70 3.72 -1.41
N ASP A 41 -0.90 4.63 -0.46
CA ASP A 41 -0.11 4.72 0.77
C ASP A 41 -0.72 3.83 1.87
N ILE A 42 0.12 3.06 2.55
CA ILE A 42 -0.26 2.17 3.65
C ILE A 42 0.62 2.47 4.85
N ILE A 43 0.01 2.63 6.02
CA ILE A 43 0.69 2.76 7.31
C ILE A 43 0.30 1.59 8.21
N VAL A 44 1.29 1.11 8.96
CA VAL A 44 1.16 0.10 10.00
C VAL A 44 1.71 0.68 11.29
N TRP A 45 1.08 0.37 12.42
CA TRP A 45 1.50 0.84 13.73
C TRP A 45 1.38 -0.30 14.74
N GLU A 46 2.29 -0.28 15.72
CA GLU A 46 2.30 -1.15 16.89
C GLU A 46 3.16 -0.51 18.00
N ASN A 47 3.09 -1.07 19.20
CA ASN A 47 3.84 -0.57 20.36
C ASN A 47 5.35 -0.83 20.25
N THR A 48 5.75 -1.91 19.59
CA THR A 48 7.16 -2.27 19.41
C THR A 48 7.58 -2.19 17.94
N ALA A 49 8.84 -1.80 17.72
CA ALA A 49 9.42 -1.76 16.38
C ALA A 49 9.45 -3.15 15.70
N MET A 50 9.56 -4.21 16.50
CA MET A 50 9.54 -5.59 16.02
C MET A 50 8.17 -5.97 15.46
N GLU A 51 7.09 -5.67 16.18
CA GLU A 51 5.74 -5.96 15.69
C GLU A 51 5.38 -5.10 14.47
N VAL A 52 5.78 -3.83 14.43
CA VAL A 52 5.64 -2.98 13.23
C VAL A 52 6.34 -3.60 12.03
N PHE A 53 7.57 -4.12 12.23
CA PHE A 53 8.35 -4.76 11.17
C PHE A 53 7.68 -6.04 10.68
N GLU A 54 7.28 -6.93 11.58
CA GLU A 54 6.60 -8.20 11.23
C GLU A 54 5.29 -7.96 10.49
N LYS A 55 4.47 -6.99 10.94
CA LYS A 55 3.24 -6.61 10.22
C LYS A 55 3.55 -5.96 8.87
N GLY A 56 4.57 -5.10 8.81
CA GLY A 56 5.03 -4.47 7.58
C GLY A 56 5.48 -5.48 6.53
N GLU A 57 6.28 -6.47 6.91
CA GLU A 57 6.69 -7.57 6.03
C GLU A 57 5.49 -8.37 5.52
N LYS A 58 4.52 -8.70 6.39
CA LYS A 58 3.30 -9.40 5.97
C LYS A 58 2.51 -8.62 4.91
N ILE A 59 2.35 -7.31 5.07
CA ILE A 59 1.68 -6.47 4.07
C ILE A 59 2.46 -6.46 2.75
N ILE A 60 3.78 -6.28 2.81
CA ILE A 60 4.64 -6.32 1.62
C ILE A 60 4.48 -7.66 0.89
N GLN A 61 4.50 -8.77 1.62
CA GLN A 61 4.31 -10.11 1.07
C GLN A 61 2.95 -10.26 0.38
N ILE A 62 1.85 -9.85 1.03
CA ILE A 62 0.49 -9.89 0.46
C ILE A 62 0.44 -9.11 -0.85
N LEU A 63 0.97 -7.88 -0.87
CA LEU A 63 0.97 -7.03 -2.06
C LEU A 63 1.78 -7.64 -3.21
N LEU A 64 2.98 -8.18 -2.92
CA LEU A 64 3.83 -8.82 -3.93
C LEU A 64 3.16 -10.07 -4.52
N GLU A 65 2.60 -10.93 -3.69
CA GLU A 65 1.85 -12.11 -4.12
C GLU A 65 0.54 -11.73 -4.85
N ALA A 66 0.01 -10.53 -4.63
CA ALA A 66 -1.12 -9.98 -5.40
C ALA A 66 -0.65 -9.25 -6.69
N SER A 67 0.64 -9.37 -7.03
CA SER A 67 1.27 -8.78 -8.22
C SER A 67 1.32 -7.25 -8.24
N PHE A 68 1.24 -6.61 -7.07
CA PHE A 68 1.52 -5.17 -6.95
C PHE A 68 3.02 -4.91 -6.91
N ALA A 69 3.43 -3.82 -7.57
CA ALA A 69 4.79 -3.33 -7.50
C ALA A 69 4.95 -2.37 -6.31
N ILE A 70 5.97 -2.59 -5.48
CA ILE A 70 6.28 -1.74 -4.34
C ILE A 70 7.54 -0.95 -4.62
N LYS A 71 7.46 0.37 -4.43
CA LYS A 71 8.61 1.26 -4.61
C LYS A 71 9.48 1.25 -3.35
N GLN A 72 10.55 0.47 -3.34
CA GLN A 72 11.46 0.32 -2.19
C GLN A 72 11.98 1.66 -1.63
N SER A 73 12.24 2.66 -2.50
CA SER A 73 12.70 3.97 -2.06
C SER A 73 11.68 4.80 -1.28
N LYS A 74 10.39 4.40 -1.30
CA LYS A 74 9.33 4.99 -0.48
C LYS A 74 9.02 4.19 0.79
N VAL A 75 9.52 2.96 0.90
CA VAL A 75 9.31 2.14 2.10
C VAL A 75 10.14 2.73 3.23
N LYS A 76 9.47 3.07 4.33
CA LYS A 76 10.11 3.55 5.55
C LYS A 76 10.12 2.42 6.58
N GLY A 77 11.23 2.27 7.30
CA GLY A 77 11.33 1.32 8.42
C GLY A 77 10.52 1.78 9.64
N PRO A 78 10.50 0.97 10.72
CA PRO A 78 9.84 1.35 11.96
C PRO A 78 10.49 2.58 12.56
N VAL A 79 9.68 3.61 12.80
CA VAL A 79 10.11 4.89 13.40
C VAL A 79 9.03 5.37 14.36
N ARG A 80 9.42 6.18 15.35
CA ARG A 80 8.51 6.68 16.39
C ARG A 80 7.49 7.70 15.89
N GLU A 81 7.87 8.47 14.87
CA GLU A 81 7.04 9.50 14.26
C GLU A 81 7.16 9.38 12.74
N ILE A 82 6.04 9.51 12.04
CA ILE A 82 6.03 9.58 10.58
C ILE A 82 5.19 10.75 10.12
N GLN A 83 5.64 11.40 9.06
CA GLN A 83 4.74 12.23 8.27
C GLN A 83 3.90 11.34 7.36
N PHE A 84 2.59 11.33 7.58
CA PHE A 84 1.60 10.58 6.78
C PHE A 84 0.53 11.55 6.27
N LEU A 85 0.28 11.54 4.96
CA LEU A 85 -0.68 12.45 4.30
C LEU A 85 -0.44 13.94 4.59
N GLY A 86 0.82 14.32 4.84
CA GLY A 86 1.20 15.70 5.16
C GLY A 86 1.00 16.09 6.62
N VAL A 87 0.39 15.23 7.44
CA VAL A 87 0.27 15.39 8.90
C VAL A 87 1.53 14.82 9.56
N LYS A 88 2.07 15.55 10.55
CA LYS A 88 3.17 15.10 11.40
C LYS A 88 2.64 14.38 12.63
#